data_AF-A0A0G1YHL9-F1
#
_entry.id   AF-A0A0G1YHL9-F1
#
_cell.length_a   1.000
_cell.length_b   1.000
_cell.length_c   1.000
_cell.angle_alpha   90.00
_cell.angle_beta   90.00
_cell.angle_gamma   90.00
#
_symmetry.space_group_name_H-M   'P 1'
#
loop_
_entity.id
_entity.type
_entity.pdbx_description
1 polymer ?
#
loop_
_entity_poly.entity_id
_entity_poly.type
_entity_poly.pdbx_seq_one_letter_code
_entity_poly.pdbx_strand_id
1 'polypeptide(L)' 'MSLALKLTTYFKEAVIEMKKVIWPSKKQTINYTVIVIALSVGIAVFFAVVDNLLNQVLELII' A
#
# COMPACT_ATOMS: atom_id res chain seq x y z
N MET A 1 23.71 31.87 10.98
CA MET A 1 24.26 30.63 10.38
C MET A 1 23.14 29.96 9.59
N SER A 2 23.21 29.97 8.26
CA SER A 2 22.03 29.93 7.38
C SER A 2 21.28 28.58 7.41
N LEU A 3 19.97 28.64 7.68
CA LEU A 3 19.02 27.53 7.56
C LEU A 3 19.09 26.85 6.18
N ALA A 4 19.36 27.61 5.13
CA ALA A 4 19.58 27.12 3.78
C ALA A 4 20.71 26.07 3.71
N LEU A 5 21.81 26.27 4.45
CA LEU A 5 22.93 25.31 4.47
C LEU A 5 22.51 23.98 5.12
N LYS A 6 21.76 24.04 6.24
CA LYS A 6 21.26 22.85 6.94
C LYS A 6 20.33 22.00 6.07
N LEU A 7 19.42 22.63 5.35
CA LEU A 7 18.51 21.96 4.40
C LEU A 7 19.29 21.27 3.28
N THR A 8 20.27 21.95 2.68
CA THR A 8 21.08 21.34 1.62
C THR A 8 21.89 20.14 2.10
N THR A 9 22.41 20.19 3.33
CA THR A 9 23.12 19.06 3.96
C THR A 9 22.16 17.90 4.23
N TYR A 10 20.95 18.16 4.74
CA TYR A 10 19.95 17.12 4.98
C TYR A 10 19.55 16.36 3.71
N PHE A 11 19.29 17.07 2.60
CA PHE A 11 18.98 16.42 1.33
C PHE A 11 20.17 15.59 0.80
N LYS A 12 21.39 16.10 0.96
CA LYS A 12 22.60 15.37 0.57
C LYS A 12 22.77 14.08 1.36
N GLU A 13 22.54 14.12 2.67
CA GLU A 13 22.57 12.95 3.56
C GLU A 13 21.45 11.96 3.23
N ALA A 14 20.22 12.43 3.00
CA ALA A 14 19.09 11.59 2.62
C ALA A 14 19.33 10.83 1.30
N VAL A 15 19.95 11.48 0.31
CA VAL A 15 20.34 10.81 -0.96
C VAL A 15 21.43 9.76 -0.73
N ILE A 16 22.37 9.99 0.18
CA ILE A 16 23.41 9.01 0.51
C ILE A 16 22.80 7.78 1.19
N GLU A 17 21.87 7.97 2.13
CA GLU A 17 21.16 6.85 2.77
C GLU A 17 20.26 6.10 1.78
N MET A 18 19.58 6.81 0.87
CA MET A 18 18.73 6.19 -0.16
C MET A 18 19.52 5.26 -1.09
N LYS A 19 20.81 5.53 -1.31
CA LYS A 19 21.69 4.64 -2.10
C LYS A 19 22.05 3.34 -1.37
N LYS A 20 21.91 3.28 -0.04
CA LYS A 20 22.12 2.05 0.75
C LYS A 20 20.88 1.16 0.77
N VAL A 21 19.73 1.66 0.33
CA VAL A 21 18.48 0.90 0.28
C VAL A 21 18.60 -0.21 -0.77
N ILE A 22 18.38 -1.44 -0.35
CA ILE A 22 18.34 -2.61 -1.22
C ILE A 22 16.95 -2.66 -1.84
N TRP A 23 16.86 -2.26 -3.10
CA TRP A 23 15.60 -2.32 -3.84
C TRP A 23 15.27 -3.77 -4.20
N PRO A 24 13.99 -4.14 -4.15
CA PRO A 24 13.55 -5.49 -4.51
C PRO A 24 13.87 -5.79 -5.98
N SER A 25 14.20 -7.05 -6.26
CA SER A 25 14.33 -7.53 -7.63
C SER A 25 12.99 -7.48 -8.36
N LYS A 26 13.00 -7.40 -9.70
CA LYS A 26 11.77 -7.41 -10.54
C LYS A 26 10.81 -8.55 -10.17
N LYS A 27 11.35 -9.74 -9.87
CA LYS A 27 10.57 -10.91 -9.45
C LYS A 27 9.90 -10.70 -8.09
N GLN A 28 10.62 -10.13 -7.12
CA GLN A 28 10.04 -9.83 -5.79
C GLN A 28 8.93 -8.80 -5.91
N THR A 29 9.15 -7.72 -6.67
CA THR A 29 8.11 -6.69 -6.89
C THR A 29 6.85 -7.30 -7.49
N ILE A 30 6.97 -8.11 -8.56
CA ILE A 30 5.81 -8.76 -9.19
C ILE A 30 5.10 -9.68 -8.20
N ASN A 31 5.84 -10.51 -7.46
CA ASN A 31 5.23 -11.41 -6.47
C ASN A 31 4.44 -10.64 -5.42
N TYR A 32 5.00 -9.56 -4.87
CA TYR A 32 4.30 -8.74 -3.88
C TYR A 32 3.07 -8.06 -4.48
N THR A 33 3.16 -7.52 -5.70
CA THR A 33 2.02 -6.92 -6.38
C THR A 33 0.91 -7.94 -6.62
N VAL A 34 1.23 -9.16 -7.07
CA VAL A 34 0.24 -10.22 -7.28
C VAL A 34 -0.46 -10.61 -5.98
N ILE A 35 0.29 -10.73 -4.88
CA ILE A 35 -0.29 -11.01 -3.55
C ILE A 35 -1.26 -9.90 -3.13
N VAL A 36 -0.86 -8.63 -3.29
CA VAL A 36 -1.72 -7.48 -2.96
C VAL A 36 -3.00 -7.50 -3.80
N ILE A 37 -2.90 -7.72 -5.11
CA ILE A 37 -4.06 -7.80 -6.00
C ILE A 37 -5.00 -8.94 -5.56
N ALA A 38 -4.45 -10.12 -5.28
CA ALA A 38 -5.24 -11.27 -4.84
C ALA A 38 -5.98 -10.98 -3.54
N LEU A 39 -5.32 -10.35 -2.56
CA LEU A 39 -5.92 -9.95 -1.30
C LEU A 39 -7.02 -8.89 -1.50
N SER A 40 -6.75 -7.86 -2.29
CA SER A 40 -7.73 -6.80 -2.59
C SER A 40 -8.99 -7.35 -3.26
N VAL A 41 -8.84 -8.25 -4.24
CA VAL A 41 -9.98 -8.92 -4.89
C VAL A 41 -10.71 -9.82 -3.91
N GLY A 42 -9.98 -10.59 -3.08
CA GLY A 42 -10.59 -11.44 -2.06
C GLY A 42 -11.46 -10.65 -1.07
N ILE A 43 -10.96 -9.51 -0.59
CA ILE A 43 -11.69 -8.61 0.31
C ILE A 43 -12.90 -7.99 -0.41
N ALA A 44 -12.75 -7.56 -1.67
CA ALA A 44 -13.86 -7.01 -2.44
C ALA A 44 -15.00 -8.02 -2.62
N VAL A 45 -14.68 -9.28 -2.92
CA VAL A 45 -15.66 -10.36 -3.00
C VAL A 45 -16.31 -10.62 -1.64
N PHE A 46 -15.51 -10.66 -0.57
CA PHE A 46 -16.03 -10.84 0.79
C PHE A 46 -17.06 -9.77 1.15
N PHE A 47 -16.73 -8.48 0.96
CA PHE A 47 -17.67 -7.40 1.22
C PHE A 47 -18.91 -7.48 0.32
N ALA A 48 -18.74 -7.77 -0.97
CA ALA A 48 -19.88 -7.93 -1.87
C ALA A 48 -20.85 -9.03 -1.40
N VAL A 49 -20.34 -10.15 -0.87
CA VAL A 49 -21.18 -11.22 -0.32
C VAL A 49 -21.86 -10.77 0.97
N VAL A 50 -21.12 -10.17 1.89
CA VAL A 50 -21.64 -9.71 3.19
C VAL A 50 -22.70 -8.64 3.00
N ASP A 51 -22.45 -7.62 2.18
CA ASP A 51 -23.38 -6.53 1.93
C ASP A 51 -24.68 -7.05 1.29
N ASN A 52 -24.59 -7.97 0.32
CA ASN A 52 -25.77 -8.58 -0.28
C ASN A 52 -26.57 -9.43 0.72
N LEU A 53 -25.89 -10.17 1.60
CA LEU A 53 -26.55 -10.96 2.63
C LEU A 53 -27.26 -10.06 3.64
N LEU A 54 -26.61 -8.98 4.08
CA LEU A 54 -27.19 -8.01 5.00
C LEU A 54 -28.40 -7.30 4.39
N ASN A 55 -28.33 -6.90 3.11
CA ASN A 55 -29.45 -6.28 2.40
C ASN A 55 -30.67 -7.20 2.32
N GLN A 56 -30.47 -8.50 2.01
CA GLN A 56 -31.57 -9.48 2.01
C GLN A 56 -32.21 -9.64 3.38
N VAL A 57 -31.41 -9.65 4.45
CA VAL A 57 -31.92 -9.71 5.83
C VAL A 57 -32.71 -8.45 6.18
N LEU A 58 -32.28 -7.27 5.73
CA LEU A 58 -33.00 -6.02 5.94
C LEU A 58 -34.33 -5.98 5.18
N GLU A 59 -34.37 -6.44 3.93
CA GLU A 59 -35.61 -6.57 3.14
C GLU A 59 -36.61 -7.59 3.72
N LEU A 60 -36.13 -8.57 4.49
CA LEU A 60 -37.01 -9.52 5.20
C LEU A 60 -37.64 -8.91 6.46
N ILE A 61 -37.01 -7.90 7.05
CA ILE A 61 -37.43 -7.29 8.32
C ILE A 61 -38.32 -6.05 8.09
N ILE A 62 -38.08 -5.29 7.02
CA ILE A 62 -38.82 -4.08 6.63
C ILE A 62 -39.87 -4.44 5.59
#